data_AF-A0A7V8YY37-F1
#
_entry.id   AF-A0A7V8YY37-F1
#
_cell.length_a   1.000
_cell.length_b   1.000
_cell.length_c   1.000
_cell.angle_alpha   90.00
_cell.angle_beta   90.00
_cell.angle_gamma   90.00
#
_symmetry.space_group_name_H-M   'P 1'
#
loop_
_entity.id
_entity.type
_entity.pdbx_description
1 polymer ?
#
loop_
_entity_poly.entity_id
_entity_poly.type
_entity_poly.pdbx_seq_one_letter_code
_entity_poly.pdbx_strand_id
1 'polypeptide(L)'
;GYFDRGPIDAKMLIMGGSWSAYWYNGRIYSSEIARGLDIFELTPSKYLTQNEIDAAKSVRVAELNVQNQEKIEWPRKLVVAKAYVDQLERSQALPPDRVAALRQAIQTAESSQLNRRDLGKLKSLAPSVEKSAGLTKRGIDSSRLRALADILRRPSI
;
A
#
# COMPACT_ATOMS: atom_id res chain seq x y z
N GLY A 1 -0.99 18.93 -2.78
CA GLY A 1 -0.83 19.84 -3.94
C GLY A 1 -0.79 19.01 -5.20
N TYR A 2 -0.41 19.63 -6.31
CA TYR A 2 -0.10 18.97 -7.58
C TYR A 2 1.28 19.43 -8.04
N PHE A 3 1.96 18.62 -8.84
CA PHE A 3 3.21 19.00 -9.48
C PHE A 3 2.91 19.49 -10.90
N ASP A 4 3.39 20.69 -11.21
CA ASP A 4 3.33 21.27 -12.54
C ASP A 4 4.58 22.13 -12.73
N ARG A 5 5.25 22.00 -13.89
CA ARG A 5 6.46 22.78 -14.20
C ARG A 5 6.14 24.16 -14.79
N GLY A 6 4.87 24.53 -14.87
CA GLY A 6 4.37 25.70 -15.56
C GLY A 6 4.45 25.58 -17.09
N PRO A 7 4.00 26.63 -17.79
CA PRO A 7 4.14 26.73 -19.24
C PRO A 7 5.62 26.66 -19.65
N ILE A 8 5.89 26.09 -20.83
CA ILE A 8 7.25 26.00 -21.38
C ILE A 8 7.79 27.39 -21.71
N ASP A 9 6.95 28.23 -22.32
CA ASP A 9 7.24 29.62 -22.64
C ASP A 9 6.06 30.49 -22.19
N ALA A 10 6.36 31.66 -21.63
CA ALA A 10 5.33 32.54 -21.05
C ALA A 10 4.53 33.33 -22.10
N LYS A 11 5.00 33.39 -23.34
CA LYS A 11 4.44 34.22 -24.42
C LYS A 11 3.96 33.38 -25.61
N MET A 12 4.62 32.26 -25.87
CA MET A 12 4.33 31.38 -27.01
C MET A 12 3.62 30.11 -26.55
N LEU A 13 2.55 29.73 -27.26
CA LEU A 13 1.87 28.47 -27.03
C LEU A 13 2.72 27.32 -27.56
N ILE A 14 3.28 26.53 -26.65
CA ILE A 14 4.06 25.32 -26.95
C ILE A 14 3.39 24.14 -26.25
N MET A 15 3.18 23.05 -26.99
CA MET A 15 2.65 21.82 -26.42
C MET A 15 3.65 21.23 -25.42
N GLY A 16 3.17 20.96 -24.21
CA GLY A 16 3.95 20.48 -23.08
C GLY A 16 3.09 19.71 -22.08
N GLY A 17 3.70 19.35 -20.96
CA GLY A 17 3.03 18.63 -19.88
C GLY A 17 3.40 17.15 -19.82
N SER A 18 2.95 16.50 -18.74
CA SER A 18 3.17 15.06 -18.54
C SER A 18 2.39 14.28 -19.59
N TRP A 19 3.08 13.39 -20.30
CA TRP A 19 2.51 12.50 -21.31
C TRP A 19 2.08 11.17 -20.71
N SER A 20 2.93 10.59 -19.84
CA SER A 20 2.67 9.31 -19.21
C SER A 20 3.47 9.18 -17.92
N ALA A 21 2.93 8.44 -16.94
CA ALA A 21 3.59 8.20 -15.66
C ALA A 21 3.43 6.72 -15.25
N TYR A 22 4.53 6.11 -14.82
CA TYR A 22 4.57 4.69 -14.47
C TYR A 22 5.29 4.45 -13.14
N TRP A 23 4.74 3.56 -12.33
CA TRP A 23 5.39 3.07 -11.13
C TRP A 23 6.40 1.98 -11.48
N TYR A 24 7.63 2.10 -11.01
CA TYR A 24 8.63 1.06 -11.10
C TYR A 24 9.48 1.01 -9.82
N ASN A 25 9.35 -0.09 -9.09
CA ASN A 25 10.18 -0.45 -7.93
C ASN A 25 10.39 0.67 -6.90
N GLY A 26 9.35 1.45 -6.58
CA GLY A 26 9.43 2.50 -5.57
C GLY A 26 9.44 3.93 -6.11
N ARG A 27 9.50 4.10 -7.43
CA ARG A 27 9.57 5.41 -8.08
C ARG A 27 8.47 5.57 -9.13
N ILE A 28 8.07 6.81 -9.37
CA ILE A 28 7.18 7.19 -10.46
C ILE A 28 8.03 7.87 -11.54
N TYR A 29 8.07 7.27 -12.72
CA TYR A 29 8.76 7.80 -13.89
C TYR A 29 7.73 8.48 -14.78
N SER A 30 7.85 9.81 -14.96
CA SER A 30 6.94 10.60 -15.78
C SER A 30 7.67 11.18 -16.98
N SER A 31 7.26 10.79 -18.19
CA SER A 31 7.72 11.41 -19.42
C SER A 31 6.94 12.70 -19.68
N GLU A 32 7.62 13.81 -19.86
CA GLU A 32 7.09 15.12 -20.25
C GLU A 32 7.34 15.35 -21.74
N ILE A 33 6.37 15.95 -22.44
CA ILE A 33 6.35 16.06 -23.91
C ILE A 33 7.59 16.79 -24.48
N ALA A 34 8.08 17.83 -23.82
CA ALA A 34 9.11 18.74 -24.33
C ALA A 34 10.38 18.80 -23.46
N ARG A 35 10.26 18.55 -22.16
CA ARG A 35 11.29 18.80 -21.13
C ARG A 35 11.82 17.52 -20.50
N GLY A 36 11.53 16.35 -21.09
CA GLY A 36 12.19 15.09 -20.79
C GLY A 36 11.56 14.30 -19.65
N LEU A 37 12.38 13.81 -18.71
CA LEU A 37 11.98 12.83 -17.70
C LEU A 37 11.96 13.44 -16.29
N ASP A 38 10.88 13.17 -15.56
CA ASP A 38 10.77 13.36 -14.12
C ASP A 38 10.78 12.01 -13.39
N ILE A 39 11.49 11.96 -12.26
CA ILE A 39 11.53 10.76 -11.39
C ILE A 39 11.14 11.19 -9.99
N PHE A 40 10.00 10.68 -9.52
CA PHE A 40 9.46 10.99 -8.20
C PHE A 40 9.53 9.80 -7.25
N GLU A 41 9.59 10.10 -5.97
CA GLU A 41 9.34 9.16 -4.89
C GLU A 41 8.18 9.68 -4.02
N LEU A 42 7.31 8.76 -3.58
CA LEU A 42 6.18 9.12 -2.71
C LEU A 42 6.66 9.38 -1.29
N THR A 43 6.12 10.41 -0.67
CA THR A 43 6.28 10.70 0.76
C THR A 43 4.93 10.55 1.47
N PRO A 44 4.93 10.23 2.78
CA PRO A 44 3.69 10.12 3.55
C PRO A 44 2.86 11.40 3.51
N SER A 45 1.53 11.23 3.53
CA SER A 45 0.56 12.32 3.58
C SER A 45 -0.70 11.89 4.33
N LYS A 46 -1.67 12.80 4.49
CA LYS A 46 -2.98 12.48 5.08
C LYS A 46 -3.78 11.40 4.31
N TYR A 47 -3.40 11.10 3.06
CA TYR A 47 -4.08 10.11 2.23
C TYR A 47 -3.27 8.81 2.03
N LEU A 48 -1.99 8.82 2.39
CA LEU A 48 -1.06 7.74 2.09
C LEU A 48 -0.06 7.61 3.24
N THR A 49 -0.07 6.48 3.95
CA THR A 49 0.85 6.25 5.07
C THR A 49 2.20 5.72 4.61
N GLN A 50 3.21 5.78 5.48
CA GLN A 50 4.50 5.16 5.21
C GLN A 50 4.37 3.64 5.00
N ASN A 51 3.50 2.97 5.77
CA ASN A 51 3.27 1.54 5.61
C ASN A 51 2.70 1.19 4.22
N GLU A 52 1.83 2.02 3.66
CA GLU A 52 1.30 1.83 2.31
C GLU A 52 2.39 2.01 1.24
N ILE A 53 3.29 2.98 1.42
CA ILE A 53 4.45 3.19 0.53
C ILE A 53 5.39 1.97 0.61
N ASP A 54 5.69 1.49 1.81
CA ASP A 54 6.57 0.33 2.01
C ASP A 54 5.93 -0.96 1.51
N ALA A 55 4.62 -1.12 1.66
CA ALA A 55 3.86 -2.22 1.07
C ALA A 55 3.90 -2.18 -0.46
N ALA A 56 3.78 -1.01 -1.09
CA ALA A 56 3.92 -0.86 -2.53
C ALA A 56 5.34 -1.21 -3.02
N LYS A 57 6.38 -0.84 -2.25
CA LYS A 57 7.78 -1.20 -2.52
C LYS A 57 8.10 -2.69 -2.33
N SER A 58 7.21 -3.45 -1.68
CA SER A 58 7.41 -4.89 -1.46
C SER A 58 7.22 -5.74 -2.72
N VAL A 59 6.54 -5.20 -3.73
CA VAL A 59 6.40 -5.81 -5.06
C VAL A 59 7.49 -5.22 -5.95
N ARG A 60 8.30 -6.09 -6.55
CA ARG A 60 9.34 -5.69 -7.48
C ARG A 60 9.31 -6.55 -8.73
N VAL A 61 9.54 -5.91 -9.86
CA VAL A 61 9.70 -6.57 -11.16
C VAL A 61 11.10 -6.29 -11.69
N ALA A 62 11.72 -7.28 -12.35
CA ALA A 62 13.06 -7.14 -12.92
C ALA A 62 13.03 -6.34 -14.23
N GLU A 63 11.92 -6.46 -14.96
CA GLU A 63 11.60 -5.73 -16.18
C GLU A 63 10.12 -5.35 -16.11
N LEU A 64 9.77 -4.20 -16.69
CA LEU A 64 8.39 -3.73 -16.70
C LEU A 64 7.96 -3.37 -18.13
N ASN A 65 6.96 -4.11 -18.64
CA ASN A 65 6.14 -3.67 -19.76
C ASN A 65 4.75 -3.31 -19.26
N VAL A 66 4.44 -2.01 -19.26
CA VAL A 66 3.18 -1.45 -18.75
C VAL A 66 1.95 -1.90 -19.55
N GLN A 67 2.14 -2.34 -20.80
CA GLN A 67 1.05 -2.84 -21.64
C GLN A 67 0.60 -4.25 -21.24
N ASN A 68 1.43 -5.01 -20.53
CA ASN A 68 1.08 -6.37 -20.09
C ASN A 68 -0.02 -6.38 -19.01
N GLN A 69 -0.24 -5.25 -18.33
CA GLN A 69 -1.24 -5.11 -17.25
C GLN A 69 -1.22 -6.27 -16.25
N GLU A 70 -0.01 -6.65 -15.82
CA GLU A 70 0.17 -7.79 -14.93
C GLU A 70 -0.61 -7.62 -13.63
N LYS A 71 -1.24 -8.71 -13.19
CA LYS A 71 -1.93 -8.73 -11.90
C LYS A 71 -0.90 -8.71 -10.79
N ILE A 72 -0.87 -7.61 -10.03
CA ILE A 72 -0.03 -7.48 -8.85
C ILE A 72 -0.60 -8.27 -7.69
N GLU A 73 0.21 -9.15 -7.10
CA GLU A 73 -0.09 -9.85 -5.86
C GLU A 73 0.86 -9.38 -4.75
N TRP A 74 0.30 -8.85 -3.67
CA TRP A 74 1.09 -8.43 -2.53
C TRP A 74 1.56 -9.64 -1.71
N PRO A 75 2.84 -9.68 -1.31
CA PRO A 75 3.33 -10.77 -0.46
C PRO A 75 2.69 -10.70 0.92
N ARG A 76 2.65 -11.83 1.63
CA ARG A 76 2.07 -11.90 2.99
C ARG A 76 3.00 -11.34 4.07
N LYS A 77 3.60 -10.17 3.83
CA LYS A 77 4.53 -9.52 4.76
C LYS A 77 3.78 -8.68 5.79
N LEU A 78 4.36 -8.54 6.98
CA LEU A 78 3.76 -7.73 8.06
C LEU A 78 3.59 -6.26 7.66
N VAL A 79 4.45 -5.70 6.81
CA VAL A 79 4.29 -4.34 6.28
C VAL A 79 2.99 -4.17 5.47
N VAL A 80 2.60 -5.21 4.71
CA VAL A 80 1.34 -5.22 3.97
C VAL A 80 0.15 -5.32 4.95
N ALA A 81 0.28 -6.08 6.03
CA ALA A 81 -0.72 -6.08 7.10
C ALA A 81 -0.89 -4.70 7.74
N LYS A 82 0.21 -4.00 8.04
CA LYS A 82 0.17 -2.62 8.56
C LYS A 82 -0.55 -1.68 7.60
N ALA A 83 -0.25 -1.76 6.30
CA ALA A 83 -0.93 -0.97 5.26
C ALA A 83 -2.45 -1.24 5.23
N TYR A 84 -2.89 -2.50 5.33
CA TYR A 84 -4.31 -2.81 5.42
C TYR A 84 -4.96 -2.25 6.69
N VAL A 85 -4.28 -2.31 7.84
CA VAL A 85 -4.80 -1.72 9.09
C VAL A 85 -4.99 -0.21 8.93
N ASP A 86 -4.03 0.50 8.33
CA ASP A 86 -4.14 1.94 8.07
C ASP A 86 -5.32 2.28 7.14
N GLN A 87 -5.56 1.46 6.10
CA GLN A 87 -6.69 1.63 5.19
C GLN A 87 -8.04 1.35 5.85
N LEU A 88 -8.09 0.33 6.72
CA LEU A 88 -9.30 -0.06 7.45
C LEU A 88 -9.65 0.96 8.55
N GLU A 89 -8.65 1.58 9.17
CA GLU A 89 -8.85 2.72 10.07
C GLU A 89 -9.39 3.93 9.29
N ARG A 90 -8.74 4.31 8.19
CA ARG A 90 -9.15 5.46 7.35
C ARG A 90 -10.58 5.34 6.84
N SER A 91 -10.99 4.12 6.48
CA SER A 91 -12.35 3.84 6.04
C SER A 91 -13.34 3.70 7.19
N GLN A 92 -12.89 3.59 8.46
CA GLN A 92 -13.71 3.27 9.62
C GLN A 92 -14.34 1.86 9.55
N ALA A 93 -13.68 0.92 8.87
CA ALA A 93 -14.13 -0.47 8.77
C ALA A 93 -13.87 -1.29 10.04
N LEU A 94 -12.98 -0.80 10.92
CA LEU A 94 -12.69 -1.39 12.23
C LEU A 94 -12.79 -0.32 13.33
N PRO A 95 -13.31 -0.68 14.51
CA PRO A 95 -13.28 0.19 15.69
C PRO A 95 -11.84 0.57 16.12
N PRO A 96 -11.61 1.77 16.70
CA PRO A 96 -10.27 2.24 17.06
C PRO A 96 -9.50 1.32 18.02
N ASP A 97 -10.17 0.70 18.99
CA ASP A 97 -9.61 -0.28 19.92
C ASP A 97 -9.09 -1.53 19.19
N ARG A 98 -9.84 -1.99 18.18
CA ARG A 98 -9.45 -3.12 17.33
C ARG A 98 -8.25 -2.77 16.45
N VAL A 99 -8.20 -1.56 15.91
CA VAL A 99 -7.05 -1.04 15.16
C VAL A 99 -5.81 -1.01 16.05
N ALA A 100 -5.91 -0.44 17.25
CA ALA A 100 -4.81 -0.37 18.21
C ALA A 100 -4.29 -1.76 18.60
N ALA A 101 -5.20 -2.71 18.90
CA ALA A 101 -4.82 -4.08 19.23
C ALA A 101 -4.09 -4.80 18.08
N LEU A 102 -4.55 -4.62 16.84
CA LEU A 102 -3.90 -5.18 15.66
C LEU A 102 -2.50 -4.58 15.43
N ARG A 103 -2.36 -3.25 15.52
CA ARG A 103 -1.07 -2.57 15.42
C ARG A 103 -0.08 -3.10 16.44
N GLN A 104 -0.51 -3.19 17.70
CA GLN A 104 0.35 -3.69 18.78
C GLN A 104 0.77 -5.15 18.53
N ALA A 105 -0.15 -6.02 18.13
CA ALA A 105 0.16 -7.42 17.86
C ALA A 105 1.14 -7.58 16.70
N ILE A 106 0.93 -6.85 15.60
CA ILE A 106 1.82 -6.85 14.43
C ILE A 106 3.20 -6.31 14.80
N GLN A 107 3.27 -5.21 15.56
CA GLN A 107 4.54 -4.63 15.99
C GLN A 107 5.33 -5.58 16.89
N THR A 108 4.68 -6.21 17.87
CA THR A 108 5.34 -7.20 18.74
C THR A 108 5.87 -8.38 17.93
N ALA A 109 5.08 -8.90 16.99
CA ALA A 109 5.50 -10.02 16.16
C ALA A 109 6.63 -9.66 15.18
N GLU A 110 6.68 -8.42 14.69
CA GLU A 110 7.78 -7.93 13.87
C GLU A 110 9.07 -7.80 14.69
N SER A 111 9.00 -7.15 15.86
CA SER A 111 10.15 -6.96 16.74
C SER A 111 10.73 -8.28 17.27
N SER A 112 9.91 -9.32 17.40
CA SER A 112 10.35 -10.64 17.80
C SER A 112 10.71 -11.58 16.65
N GLN A 113 10.74 -11.07 15.41
CA GLN A 113 11.05 -11.83 14.20
C GLN A 113 10.14 -13.06 14.04
N LEU A 114 8.84 -12.90 14.31
CA LEU A 114 7.82 -13.94 14.19
C LEU A 114 8.11 -15.18 15.04
N ASN A 115 8.59 -15.00 16.28
CA ASN A 115 8.76 -16.12 17.21
C ASN A 115 7.43 -16.91 17.38
N ARG A 116 7.52 -18.15 17.84
CA ARG A 116 6.36 -19.06 17.94
C ARG A 116 5.19 -18.48 18.74
N ARG A 117 5.47 -17.73 19.80
CA ARG A 117 4.44 -17.14 20.69
C ARG A 117 3.68 -16.03 19.99
N ASP A 118 4.40 -15.08 19.40
CA ASP A 118 3.81 -13.89 18.78
C ASP A 118 3.14 -14.24 17.45
N LEU A 119 3.69 -15.21 16.71
CA LEU A 119 3.00 -15.82 15.58
C LEU A 119 1.68 -16.49 16.00
N GLY A 120 1.68 -17.20 17.14
CA GLY A 120 0.46 -17.78 17.71
C GLY A 120 -0.58 -16.71 18.05
N LYS A 121 -0.14 -15.55 18.54
CA LYS A 121 -1.00 -14.39 18.82
C LYS A 121 -1.57 -13.75 17.55
N LEU A 122 -0.79 -13.61 16.48
CA LEU A 122 -1.33 -13.13 15.19
C LEU A 122 -2.38 -14.11 14.65
N LYS A 123 -2.08 -15.41 14.67
CA LYS A 123 -2.99 -16.47 14.21
C LYS A 123 -4.32 -16.45 14.96
N SER A 124 -4.32 -16.20 16.27
CA SER A 124 -5.55 -16.16 17.07
C SER A 124 -6.44 -14.95 16.76
N LEU A 125 -5.89 -13.86 16.23
CA LEU A 125 -6.66 -12.68 15.82
C LEU A 125 -7.35 -12.87 14.46
N ALA A 126 -6.78 -13.70 13.58
CA ALA A 126 -7.24 -13.84 12.19
C ALA A 126 -8.73 -14.25 12.02
N PRO A 127 -9.29 -15.22 12.78
CA PRO A 127 -10.71 -15.58 12.65
C PRO A 127 -11.64 -14.41 12.95
N SER A 128 -11.28 -13.57 13.93
CA SER A 128 -12.09 -12.40 14.28
C SER A 128 -12.05 -11.33 13.19
N VAL A 129 -10.88 -11.11 12.57
CA VAL A 129 -10.73 -10.19 11.42
C VAL A 129 -11.52 -10.69 10.21
N GLU A 130 -11.47 -11.99 9.91
CA GLU A 130 -12.24 -12.58 8.81
C GLU A 130 -13.75 -12.49 9.04
N LYS A 131 -14.22 -12.69 10.28
CA LYS A 131 -15.63 -12.48 10.63
C LYS A 131 -16.07 -11.04 10.31
N SER A 132 -15.25 -10.03 10.63
CA SER A 132 -15.54 -8.63 10.28
C SER A 132 -15.67 -8.42 8.76
N ALA A 133 -14.97 -9.22 7.92
CA ALA A 133 -15.09 -9.13 6.47
C ALA A 133 -16.50 -9.45 5.96
N GLY A 134 -17.25 -10.31 6.65
CA GLY A 134 -18.64 -10.63 6.33
C GLY A 134 -19.66 -9.58 6.80
N LEU A 135 -19.24 -8.64 7.66
CA LEU A 135 -20.13 -7.62 8.24
C LEU A 135 -20.08 -6.29 7.49
N THR A 136 -18.99 -6.00 6.78
CA THR A 136 -18.86 -4.74 6.03
C THR A 136 -19.67 -4.78 4.74
N LYS A 137 -20.39 -3.68 4.46
CA LYS A 137 -21.13 -3.48 3.20
C LYS A 137 -20.23 -3.00 2.06
N ARG A 138 -19.01 -2.53 2.36
CA ARG A 138 -18.05 -2.07 1.35
C ARG A 138 -17.18 -3.25 0.90
N GLY A 139 -17.36 -3.66 -0.36
CA GLY A 139 -16.64 -4.80 -0.94
C GLY A 139 -15.11 -4.68 -0.81
N ILE A 140 -14.57 -3.47 -0.97
CA ILE A 140 -13.12 -3.25 -0.84
C ILE A 140 -12.60 -3.53 0.57
N ASP A 141 -13.34 -3.14 1.62
CA ASP A 141 -12.93 -3.40 3.00
C ASP A 141 -13.07 -4.88 3.34
N SER A 142 -14.08 -5.55 2.76
CA SER A 142 -14.24 -7.00 2.88
C SER A 142 -13.01 -7.72 2.32
N SER A 143 -12.53 -7.31 1.15
CA SER A 143 -11.30 -7.86 0.55
C SER A 143 -10.06 -7.57 1.40
N ARG A 144 -9.90 -6.33 1.91
CA ARG A 144 -8.78 -5.95 2.79
C ARG A 144 -8.76 -6.75 4.09
N LEU A 145 -9.93 -6.96 4.71
CA LEU A 145 -10.06 -7.75 5.95
C LEU A 145 -9.69 -9.22 5.71
N ARG A 146 -10.12 -9.82 4.59
CA ARG A 146 -9.70 -11.19 4.22
C ARG A 146 -8.20 -11.27 3.98
N ALA A 147 -7.64 -10.32 3.24
CA ALA A 147 -6.20 -10.27 2.98
C ALA A 147 -5.40 -10.10 4.27
N LEU A 148 -5.82 -9.20 5.16
CA LEU A 148 -5.22 -9.02 6.48
C LEU A 148 -5.29 -10.32 7.30
N ALA A 149 -6.44 -10.98 7.36
CA ALA A 149 -6.59 -12.25 8.07
C ALA A 149 -5.66 -13.34 7.52
N ASP A 150 -5.47 -13.40 6.19
CA ASP A 150 -4.54 -14.35 5.56
C ASP A 150 -3.07 -14.08 5.97
N ILE A 151 -2.66 -12.81 6.01
CA ILE A 151 -1.33 -12.43 6.49
C ILE A 151 -1.15 -12.82 7.96
N LEU A 152 -2.13 -12.55 8.82
CA LEU A 152 -2.07 -12.89 10.24
C LEU A 152 -1.97 -14.41 10.48
N ARG A 153 -2.54 -15.24 9.61
CA ARG A 153 -2.46 -16.71 9.71
C ARG A 153 -1.08 -17.24 9.35
N ARG A 154 -0.48 -16.71 8.30
CA ARG A 154 0.71 -17.26 7.67
C ARG A 154 1.57 -16.15 7.07
N PRO A 155 2.13 -15.28 7.94
CA PRO A 155 3.01 -14.22 7.48
C PRO A 155 4.24 -14.84 6.82
N SER A 156 4.64 -14.31 5.66
CA SER A 156 5.92 -14.63 5.04
C SER A 156 7.03 -13.88 5.75
N ILE A 157 8.14 -14.57 5.99
CA ILE A 157 9.41 -13.97 6.43
C ILE A 157 9.96 -13.11 5.28
#